data_AF-A0A4V2W5Z4-F1
#
_entry.id   AF-A0A4V2W5Z4-F1
#
_cell.length_a   1.000
_cell.length_b   1.000
_cell.length_c   1.000
_cell.angle_alpha   90.00
_cell.angle_beta   90.00
_cell.angle_gamma   90.00
#
_symmetry.space_group_name_H-M   'P 1'
#
loop_
_entity.id
_entity.type
_entity.pdbx_description
1 polymer ?
#
loop_
_entity_poly.entity_id
_entity_poly.type
_entity_poly.pdbx_seq_one_letter_code
_entity_poly.pdbx_strand_id
1 'polypeptide(L)'
;MDKLKKWLLDNEEFDEDEKYLVTVKKYEINDYNILEKVGEDIKQNDIVICNIEEKHLIRTLDFIDGISFVLDVEHVILTKNIHLFVPKNICYKSIS
;
A
#
# COMPACT_ATOMS: atom_id res chain seq x y z
N MET A 1 1.30 -9.69 -19.85
CA MET A 1 0.24 -8.77 -19.37
C MET A 1 -0.88 -9.52 -18.64
N ASP A 2 -1.22 -10.75 -19.03
CA ASP A 2 -2.33 -11.51 -18.43
C ASP A 2 -2.16 -11.91 -16.96
N LYS A 3 -0.93 -12.15 -16.48
CA LYS A 3 -0.69 -12.50 -15.07
C LYS A 3 -1.05 -11.38 -14.10
N LEU A 4 -0.68 -10.14 -14.41
CA LEU A 4 -0.94 -8.99 -13.54
C LEU A 4 -2.45 -8.71 -13.42
N LYS A 5 -3.17 -8.80 -14.55
CA LYS A 5 -4.63 -8.62 -14.57
C LYS A 5 -5.34 -9.72 -13.78
N LYS A 6 -4.92 -10.97 -13.97
CA LYS A 6 -5.50 -12.11 -13.25
C LYS A 6 -5.24 -11.99 -11.74
N TRP A 7 -4.03 -11.59 -11.37
CA TRP A 7 -3.63 -11.35 -9.98
C TRP A 7 -4.31 -10.14 -9.32
N LEU A 8 -4.81 -9.16 -10.09
CA LEU A 8 -5.58 -8.03 -9.56
C LEU A 8 -7.06 -8.36 -9.28
N LEU A 9 -7.58 -9.45 -9.86
CA LEU A 9 -9.01 -9.75 -9.88
C LEU A 9 -9.40 -10.99 -9.05
N ASP A 10 -8.43 -11.72 -8.50
CA ASP A 10 -8.71 -12.75 -7.51
C ASP A 10 -9.09 -12.08 -6.18
N ASN A 11 -10.39 -11.84 -6.02
CA ASN A 11 -11.00 -11.46 -4.75
C ASN A 11 -11.39 -12.76 -4.03
N GLU A 12 -10.60 -13.17 -3.05
CA GLU A 12 -11.02 -14.20 -2.09
C GLU A 12 -12.09 -13.61 -1.16
N GLU A 13 -13.14 -14.39 -0.90
CA GLU A 13 -14.23 -14.02 0.02
C GLU A 13 -13.68 -13.92 1.45
N PHE A 14 -13.68 -12.71 2.02
CA PHE A 14 -13.28 -12.45 3.40
C PHE A 14 -14.44 -12.74 4.37
N ASP A 15 -14.14 -13.48 5.45
CA ASP A 15 -15.07 -13.82 6.54
C ASP A 15 -15.61 -12.57 7.26
N GLU A 16 -16.90 -12.57 7.60
CA GLU A 16 -17.65 -11.38 8.03
C GLU A 16 -17.27 -10.82 9.42
N ASP A 17 -16.47 -11.52 10.22
CA ASP A 17 -16.13 -11.14 11.61
C ASP A 17 -14.87 -10.26 11.74
N GLU A 18 -14.08 -10.05 10.68
CA GLU A 18 -12.88 -9.18 10.69
C GLU A 18 -13.14 -7.73 10.19
N LYS A 19 -14.40 -7.38 9.94
CA LYS A 19 -14.87 -6.17 9.22
C LYS A 19 -14.39 -4.80 9.73
N TYR A 20 -13.70 -4.72 10.87
CA TYR A 20 -13.24 -3.46 11.48
C TYR A 20 -11.78 -3.45 11.94
N LEU A 21 -11.02 -4.52 11.70
CA LEU A 21 -9.59 -4.52 12.00
C LEU A 21 -8.82 -3.85 10.88
N VAL A 22 -8.63 -2.54 11.00
CA VAL A 22 -7.68 -1.81 10.16
C VAL A 22 -6.27 -2.16 10.67
N THR A 23 -5.50 -2.91 9.89
CA THR A 23 -4.11 -3.20 10.23
C THR A 23 -3.20 -2.10 9.70
N VAL A 24 -2.22 -1.71 10.52
CA VAL A 24 -1.16 -0.79 10.11
C VAL A 24 0.13 -1.59 9.93
N LYS A 25 0.67 -1.57 8.72
CA LYS A 25 1.91 -2.27 8.35
C LYS A 25 3.01 -1.26 8.11
N LYS A 26 4.21 -1.55 8.60
CA LYS A 26 5.40 -0.72 8.39
C LYS A 26 6.47 -1.51 7.66
N TYR A 27 7.05 -0.91 6.61
CA TYR A 27 8.11 -1.48 5.80
C TYR A 27 9.33 -0.56 5.74
N GLU A 28 10.50 -1.19 5.78
CA GLU A 28 11.80 -0.56 5.50
C GLU A 28 12.26 -1.09 4.15
N ILE A 29 12.29 -0.23 3.12
CA ILE A 29 12.53 -0.61 1.73
C ILE A 29 13.98 -0.28 1.35
N ASN A 30 14.84 -1.29 1.48
CA ASN A 30 16.26 -1.24 1.13
C ASN A 30 16.60 -2.03 -0.15
N ASP A 31 15.61 -2.77 -0.68
CA ASP A 31 15.65 -3.50 -1.96
C ASP A 31 14.22 -3.71 -2.49
N TYR A 32 14.09 -4.30 -3.68
CA TYR A 32 12.79 -4.45 -4.36
C TYR A 32 12.03 -5.75 -4.04
N ASN A 33 12.60 -6.67 -3.27
CA ASN A 33 11.98 -7.97 -3.00
C ASN A 33 10.71 -7.84 -2.15
N ILE A 34 10.62 -6.78 -1.34
CA ILE A 34 9.47 -6.54 -0.45
C ILE A 34 8.29 -5.86 -1.15
N LEU A 35 8.46 -5.36 -2.38
CA LEU A 35 7.44 -4.55 -3.07
C LEU A 35 6.18 -5.35 -3.39
N GLU A 36 6.31 -6.62 -3.76
CA GLU A 36 5.16 -7.49 -4.02
C GLU A 36 4.28 -7.61 -2.79
N LYS A 37 4.90 -7.84 -1.62
CA LYS A 37 4.20 -7.91 -0.32
C LYS A 37 3.57 -6.57 0.07
N VAL A 38 4.27 -5.45 -0.13
CA VAL A 38 3.72 -4.11 0.10
C VAL A 38 2.45 -3.90 -0.75
N GLY A 39 2.47 -4.33 -2.00
CA GLY A 39 1.31 -4.26 -2.89
C GLY A 39 0.16 -5.16 -2.46
N GLU A 40 0.45 -6.36 -1.92
CA GLU A 40 -0.56 -7.26 -1.35
C GLU A 40 -1.26 -6.64 -0.14
N ASP A 41 -0.50 -6.10 0.81
CA ASP A 41 -1.10 -5.47 2.00
C ASP A 41 -2.01 -4.28 1.62
N ILE A 42 -1.59 -3.46 0.64
CA ILE A 42 -2.43 -2.35 0.12
C ILE A 42 -3.74 -2.89 -0.48
N LYS A 43 -3.70 -4.01 -1.19
CA LYS A 43 -4.90 -4.67 -1.75
C LYS A 43 -5.82 -5.22 -0.67
N GLN A 44 -5.25 -5.73 0.41
CA GLN A 44 -5.99 -6.23 1.57
C GLN A 44 -6.58 -5.11 2.43
N ASN A 45 -6.52 -3.86 1.94
CA ASN A 45 -7.13 -2.71 2.59
C ASN A 45 -6.46 -2.35 3.93
N ASP A 46 -5.16 -2.67 4.06
CA ASP A 46 -4.31 -2.26 5.17
C ASP A 46 -3.77 -0.84 4.96
N ILE A 47 -3.47 -0.15 6.07
CA ILE A 47 -2.69 1.09 6.04
C ILE A 47 -1.22 0.71 5.96
N VAL A 48 -0.50 1.23 4.97
CA VAL A 48 0.92 0.90 4.76
C VAL A 48 1.81 2.12 4.91
N ILE A 49 2.84 2.00 5.75
CA ILE A 49 3.88 3.00 5.96
C ILE A 49 5.19 2.47 5.39
N CYS A 50 5.75 3.14 4.39
CA CYS A 50 7.01 2.79 3.76
C CYS A 50 8.07 3.83 4.14
N ASN A 51 9.15 3.39 4.78
CA ASN A 51 10.40 4.13 4.85
C ASN A 51 11.33 3.61 3.76
N ILE A 52 11.66 4.46 2.78
CA ILE A 52 12.30 4.05 1.53
C ILE A 52 13.70 4.63 1.45
N GLU A 53 14.68 3.78 1.18
CA GLU A 53 16.05 4.22 0.94
C GLU A 53 16.14 5.05 -0.35
N GLU A 54 16.88 6.16 -0.32
CA GLU A 54 16.86 7.19 -1.38
C GLU A 54 17.15 6.64 -2.78
N LYS A 55 18.10 5.70 -2.91
CA LYS A 55 18.41 5.02 -4.19
C LYS A 55 17.25 4.21 -4.77
N HIS A 56 16.28 3.82 -3.94
CA HIS A 56 15.12 3.01 -4.31
C HIS A 56 13.81 3.81 -4.37
N LEU A 57 13.82 5.07 -3.92
CA LEU A 57 12.64 5.92 -3.77
C LEU A 57 11.78 5.98 -5.03
N ILE A 58 12.35 6.45 -6.15
CA ILE A 58 11.58 6.71 -7.38
C ILE A 58 10.91 5.44 -7.90
N ARG A 59 11.68 4.36 -8.06
CA ARG A 59 11.13 3.08 -8.58
C ARG A 59 10.12 2.44 -7.64
N THR A 60 10.30 2.60 -6.34
CA THR A 60 9.35 2.10 -5.34
C THR A 60 8.03 2.85 -5.45
N LEU A 61 8.08 4.18 -5.54
CA LEU A 61 6.89 5.02 -5.72
C LEU A 61 6.21 4.73 -7.06
N ASP A 62 6.94 4.65 -8.18
CA ASP A 62 6.35 4.30 -9.48
C ASP A 62 5.54 3.00 -9.43
N PHE A 63 6.00 2.02 -8.66
CA PHE A 63 5.30 0.75 -8.46
C PHE A 63 4.07 0.91 -7.56
N ILE A 64 4.23 1.48 -6.37
CA ILE A 64 3.15 1.59 -5.39
C ILE A 64 2.07 2.57 -5.83
N ASP A 65 2.44 3.68 -6.49
CA ASP A 65 1.50 4.67 -7.02
C ASP A 65 0.66 4.08 -8.14
N GLY A 66 1.24 3.18 -8.95
CA GLY A 66 0.48 2.42 -9.95
C GLY A 66 -0.61 1.55 -9.32
N ILE A 67 -0.32 0.90 -8.19
CA ILE A 67 -1.30 0.12 -7.42
C ILE A 67 -2.33 1.05 -6.77
N SER A 68 -1.86 2.11 -6.13
CA SER A 68 -2.69 3.06 -5.38
C SER A 68 -3.69 3.76 -6.29
N PHE A 69 -3.30 4.10 -7.52
CA PHE A 69 -4.20 4.66 -8.52
C PHE A 69 -5.34 3.70 -8.91
N VAL A 70 -5.04 2.41 -9.07
CA VAL A 70 -6.04 1.40 -9.45
C VAL A 70 -7.02 1.14 -8.31
N LEU A 71 -6.54 1.17 -7.07
CA LEU A 71 -7.32 0.85 -5.87
C LEU A 71 -7.92 2.09 -5.19
N ASP A 72 -7.70 3.28 -5.73
CA ASP A 72 -8.14 4.56 -5.16
C ASP A 72 -7.62 4.76 -3.72
N VAL A 73 -6.36 4.36 -3.48
CA VAL A 73 -5.66 4.50 -2.20
C VAL A 73 -4.99 5.86 -2.14
N GLU A 74 -5.17 6.56 -1.02
CA GLU A 74 -4.59 7.88 -0.80
C GLU A 74 -3.10 7.76 -0.45
N HIS A 75 -2.27 8.51 -1.17
CA HIS A 75 -0.84 8.62 -0.90
C HIS A 75 -0.53 9.91 -0.14
N VAL A 76 0.06 9.77 1.03
CA VAL A 76 0.42 10.86 1.94
C VAL A 76 1.92 10.85 2.18
N ILE A 77 2.56 11.98 1.90
CA ILE A 77 4.01 12.15 2.13
C ILE A 77 4.22 12.68 3.54
N LEU A 78 4.75 11.84 4.43
CA LEU A 78 5.07 12.25 5.81
C LEU A 78 6.43 12.95 5.88
N THR A 79 7.42 12.42 5.15
CA THR A 79 8.74 13.04 4.93
C THR A 79 9.27 12.67 3.55
N LYS A 80 10.47 13.13 3.17
CA LYS A 80 11.11 12.80 1.88
C LYS A 80 11.20 11.27 1.62
N ASN A 81 11.42 10.47 2.66
CA ASN A 81 11.62 9.03 2.54
C ASN A 81 10.48 8.21 3.17
N ILE A 82 9.58 8.86 3.91
CA ILE A 82 8.48 8.17 4.62
C ILE A 82 7.16 8.53 3.94
N HIS A 83 6.54 7.49 3.39
CA HIS A 83 5.29 7.58 2.65
C HIS A 83 4.24 6.69 3.32
N LEU A 84 3.02 7.20 3.38
CA LEU A 84 1.86 6.56 3.97
C LEU A 84 0.84 6.32 2.85
N PHE A 85 0.29 5.12 2.80
CA PHE A 85 -0.75 4.71 1.87
C PHE A 85 -1.99 4.33 2.67
N VAL A 86 -3.08 5.07 2.46
CA VAL A 86 -4.33 4.95 3.24
C VAL A 86 -5.46 4.55 2.31
N PRO A 87 -6.08 3.38 2.53
CA PRO A 87 -7.25 2.99 1.77
C PRO A 87 -8.43 3.96 1.96
N LYS A 88 -9.20 4.20 0.89
CA LYS A 88 -10.26 5.22 0.84
C LYS A 88 -11.37 5.07 1.89
N ASN A 89 -11.61 3.85 2.35
CA ASN A 89 -12.63 3.59 3.37
C ASN A 89 -12.19 4.01 4.79
N ILE A 90 -10.96 4.50 4.96
CA ILE A 90 -10.40 4.96 6.23
C ILE A 90 -10.28 6.47 6.22
N CYS A 91 -10.99 7.12 7.14
CA CYS A 91 -10.82 8.55 7.38
C CYS A 91 -9.79 8.78 8.49
N TYR A 92 -8.84 9.67 8.25
CA TYR A 92 -7.90 10.14 9.26
C TYR A 92 -7.96 11.67 9.35
N LYS A 93 -7.62 12.20 10.53
CA LYS A 93 -7.50 13.64 10.74
C LYS A 93 -6.08 13.94 11.16
N SER A 94 -5.39 14.77 10.39
CA SER A 94 -4.11 15.33 10.81
C SER A 94 -4.31 16.14 12.09
N ILE A 95 -3.55 15.82 13.13
CA ILE A 95 -3.50 16.59 14.37
C ILE A 95 -2.31 17.53 14.21
N SER A 96 -2.61 18.77 13.79
CA SER A 96 -1.65 19.88 13.71
C SER A 96 -1.44 20.53 15.06
#